data_AF-H5T9F4-F1
#
_entry.id   AF-H5T9F4-F1
#
_cell.length_a   1.000
_cell.length_b   1.000
_cell.length_c   1.000
_cell.angle_alpha   90.00
_cell.angle_beta   90.00
_cell.angle_gamma   90.00
#
_symmetry.space_group_name_H-M   'P 1'
#
loop_
_entity.id
_entity.type
_entity.pdbx_description
1 polymer ?
#
loop_
_entity_poly.entity_id
_entity_poly.type
_entity_poly.pdbx_seq_one_letter_code
_entity_poly.pdbx_strand_id
1 'polypeptide(L)'
;MEQEKLTNQKETITFLCNKYPKCFFADGSVKPLKIGIFQDLASELEGLEVVSKRLLRVSLRHYTSSWRYLLAVKAGVARISLTGEDGEAVEEQHAQHAAEQLKESKEKAAKYRENNPKAPKNPAKHKGYVKSKGIDPSDISTPQTKTATGKTKSGSTKHSSKTSKPAATSVLADKPQVSLAITELHIGNQALVKLGKDPMPVTITDIAKDGISVQLKSGMTVKVQQAQLFSSQKAANN
;
A
#
# COMPACT_ATOMS: atom_id res chain seq x y z
N MET A 1 -21.24 18.46 15.26
CA MET A 1 -19.80 18.15 15.39
C MET A 1 -19.45 17.26 14.22
N GLU A 2 -18.52 17.68 13.37
CA GLU A 2 -18.13 16.88 12.20
C GLU A 2 -17.37 15.65 12.68
N GLN A 3 -17.81 14.47 12.21
CA GLN A 3 -17.18 13.20 12.52
C GLN A 3 -16.18 12.89 11.41
N GLU A 4 -14.89 13.15 11.67
CA GLU A 4 -13.85 12.80 10.70
C GLU A 4 -13.82 11.29 10.44
N LYS A 5 -13.86 10.93 9.14
CA LYS A 5 -13.81 9.56 8.68
C LYS A 5 -12.42 8.97 8.93
N LEU A 6 -12.35 7.92 9.74
CA LEU A 6 -11.12 7.16 9.89
C LEU A 6 -10.75 6.54 8.54
N THR A 7 -9.47 6.64 8.19
CA THR A 7 -8.91 6.10 6.94
C THR A 7 -7.99 4.91 7.21
N ASN A 8 -7.37 4.84 8.39
CA ASN A 8 -6.40 3.80 8.73
C ASN A 8 -7.03 2.63 9.47
N GLN A 9 -6.63 1.42 9.09
CA GLN A 9 -7.02 0.18 9.77
C GLN A 9 -6.55 0.13 11.23
N LYS A 10 -5.40 0.74 11.56
CA LYS A 10 -4.86 0.76 12.93
C LYS A 10 -5.65 1.72 13.83
N GLU A 11 -5.95 2.92 13.33
CA GLU A 11 -6.81 3.89 14.04
C GLU A 11 -8.21 3.30 14.27
N THR A 12 -8.74 2.56 13.30
CA THR A 12 -10.05 1.88 13.44
C THR A 12 -10.03 0.84 14.55
N ILE A 13 -8.95 0.06 14.69
CA ILE A 13 -8.79 -0.86 15.83
C ILE A 13 -8.70 -0.07 17.14
N THR A 14 -7.92 1.01 17.22
CA THR A 14 -7.83 1.86 18.42
C THR A 14 -9.19 2.45 18.81
N PHE A 15 -9.97 2.92 17.84
CA PHE A 15 -11.34 3.40 18.05
C PHE A 15 -12.25 2.30 18.60
N LEU A 16 -12.20 1.08 18.05
CA LEU A 16 -12.95 -0.07 18.56
C LEU A 16 -12.54 -0.46 19.98
N CYS A 17 -11.25 -0.44 20.32
CA CYS A 17 -10.76 -0.66 21.69
C CYS A 17 -11.29 0.40 22.68
N ASN A 18 -11.36 1.66 22.26
CA ASN A 18 -11.87 2.74 23.10
C ASN A 18 -13.41 2.68 23.26
N LYS A 19 -14.15 2.34 22.20
CA LYS A 19 -15.62 2.24 22.25
C LYS A 19 -16.10 0.96 22.94
N TYR A 20 -15.37 -0.15 22.77
CA TYR A 20 -15.76 -1.48 23.25
C TYR A 20 -14.64 -2.19 24.03
N PRO A 21 -14.20 -1.63 25.18
CA PRO A 21 -13.02 -2.12 25.93
C PRO A 21 -13.16 -3.53 26.51
N LYS A 22 -14.39 -4.08 26.59
CA LYS A 22 -14.65 -5.46 27.00
C LYS A 22 -14.44 -6.49 25.88
N CYS A 23 -14.55 -6.05 24.62
CA CYS A 23 -14.51 -6.90 23.43
C CYS A 23 -13.17 -6.76 22.69
N PHE A 24 -12.68 -5.52 22.56
CA PHE A 24 -11.44 -5.18 21.87
C PHE A 24 -10.38 -4.68 22.85
N PHE A 25 -9.27 -5.42 22.92
CA PHE A 25 -8.14 -5.09 23.79
C PHE A 25 -7.01 -4.48 22.98
N ALA A 26 -6.60 -3.25 23.32
CA ALA A 26 -5.44 -2.58 22.70
C ALA A 26 -4.13 -3.30 23.05
N ASP A 27 -3.89 -3.51 24.34
CA ASP A 27 -2.74 -4.23 24.91
C ASP A 27 -3.21 -5.40 25.79
N GLY A 28 -2.29 -6.28 26.21
CA GLY A 28 -2.61 -7.42 27.10
C GLY A 28 -3.25 -8.63 26.42
N SER A 29 -3.88 -9.50 27.22
CA SER A 29 -4.52 -10.74 26.77
C SER A 29 -5.79 -10.47 25.95
N VAL A 30 -5.74 -10.76 24.65
CA VAL A 30 -6.94 -10.77 23.79
C VAL A 30 -7.78 -12.01 24.12
N LYS A 31 -9.09 -11.94 23.89
CA LYS A 31 -9.98 -13.09 23.86
C LYS A 31 -10.55 -13.30 22.45
N PRO A 32 -10.94 -14.54 22.06
CA PRO A 32 -11.58 -14.80 20.77
C PRO A 32 -12.87 -13.99 20.58
N LEU A 33 -13.14 -13.50 19.37
CA LEU A 33 -14.37 -12.75 19.08
C LEU A 33 -15.53 -13.68 18.69
N LYS A 34 -16.77 -13.24 18.99
CA LYS A 34 -18.03 -13.84 18.52
C LYS A 34 -18.02 -13.99 16.99
N ILE A 35 -18.52 -15.12 16.49
CA ILE A 35 -18.75 -15.32 15.05
C ILE A 35 -19.82 -14.32 14.60
N GLY A 36 -19.54 -13.60 13.51
CA GLY A 36 -20.45 -12.57 13.01
C GLY A 36 -20.40 -11.21 13.75
N ILE A 37 -19.39 -10.96 14.60
CA ILE A 37 -19.22 -9.65 15.29
C ILE A 37 -19.21 -8.44 14.34
N PHE A 38 -18.89 -8.65 13.05
CA PHE A 38 -18.99 -7.62 12.01
C PHE A 38 -20.43 -7.14 11.77
N GLN A 39 -21.43 -8.03 11.84
CA GLN A 39 -22.83 -7.65 11.67
C GLN A 39 -23.27 -6.76 12.85
N ASP A 40 -23.05 -7.21 14.09
CA ASP A 40 -23.34 -6.45 15.31
C ASP A 40 -22.71 -5.04 15.28
N LEU A 41 -21.42 -4.95 14.92
CA LEU A 41 -20.70 -3.69 14.78
C LEU A 41 -21.21 -2.82 13.62
N ALA A 42 -21.61 -3.42 12.50
CA ALA A 42 -22.15 -2.65 11.37
C ALA A 42 -23.48 -2.00 11.72
N SER A 43 -24.37 -2.71 12.43
CA SER A 43 -25.66 -2.18 12.86
C SER A 43 -25.52 -1.06 13.91
N GLU A 44 -24.60 -1.18 14.88
CA GLU A 44 -24.43 -0.11 15.89
C GLU A 44 -23.59 1.09 15.37
N LEU A 45 -22.81 0.92 14.31
CA LEU A 45 -22.03 2.00 13.69
C LEU A 45 -22.72 2.62 12.46
N GLU A 46 -23.87 2.12 12.02
CA GLU A 46 -24.59 2.65 10.84
C GLU A 46 -25.02 4.12 10.99
N GLY A 47 -25.27 4.59 12.23
CA GLY A 47 -25.55 6.00 12.53
C GLY A 47 -24.31 6.88 12.79
N LEU A 48 -23.10 6.32 12.73
CA LEU A 48 -21.84 7.02 13.00
C LEU A 48 -20.93 6.91 11.78
N GLU A 49 -20.89 7.97 10.94
CA GLU A 49 -20.12 7.96 9.69
C GLU A 49 -18.58 8.00 9.88
N VAL A 50 -18.12 7.71 11.09
CA VAL A 50 -16.72 7.61 11.54
C VAL A 50 -15.98 6.46 10.85
N VAL A 51 -16.64 5.33 10.55
CA VAL A 51 -15.99 4.11 10.01
C VAL A 51 -16.79 3.50 8.86
N SER A 52 -16.17 3.35 7.68
CA SER A 52 -16.82 2.66 6.56
C SER A 52 -16.88 1.14 6.74
N LYS A 53 -17.97 0.49 6.28
CA LYS A 53 -18.14 -0.97 6.31
C LYS A 53 -16.98 -1.75 5.66
N ARG A 54 -16.33 -1.16 4.63
CA ARG A 54 -15.15 -1.73 3.97
C ARG A 54 -13.92 -1.68 4.89
N LEU A 55 -13.66 -0.53 5.51
CA LEU A 55 -12.55 -0.35 6.45
C LEU A 55 -12.72 -1.21 7.71
N LEU A 56 -13.95 -1.32 8.23
CA LEU A 56 -14.27 -2.17 9.37
C LEU A 56 -13.89 -3.65 9.12
N ARG A 57 -14.25 -4.22 7.96
CA ARG A 57 -13.83 -5.59 7.59
C ARG A 57 -12.32 -5.76 7.51
N VAL A 58 -11.62 -4.81 6.89
CA VAL A 58 -10.14 -4.85 6.79
C VAL A 58 -9.49 -4.76 8.17
N SER A 59 -10.00 -3.90 9.04
CA SER A 59 -9.52 -3.67 10.40
C SER A 59 -9.73 -4.89 11.30
N LEU A 60 -10.92 -5.51 11.25
CA LEU A 60 -11.20 -6.77 11.95
C LEU A 60 -10.27 -7.89 11.47
N ARG A 61 -10.06 -8.03 10.15
CA ARG A 61 -9.12 -9.03 9.60
C ARG A 61 -7.68 -8.79 10.09
N HIS A 62 -7.23 -7.54 10.15
CA HIS A 62 -5.91 -7.19 10.69
C HIS A 62 -5.81 -7.50 12.20
N TYR A 63 -6.89 -7.31 12.96
CA TYR A 63 -6.95 -7.67 14.38
C TYR A 63 -6.83 -9.19 14.57
N THR A 64 -7.62 -9.97 13.84
CA THR A 64 -7.67 -11.44 13.99
C THR A 64 -6.46 -12.17 13.40
N SER A 65 -5.76 -11.59 12.42
CA SER A 65 -4.49 -12.14 11.91
C SER A 65 -3.26 -11.83 12.78
N SER A 66 -3.43 -11.07 13.87
CA SER A 66 -2.32 -10.74 14.78
C SER A 66 -1.85 -11.97 15.56
N TRP A 67 -0.54 -12.14 15.74
CA TRP A 67 0.02 -13.22 16.57
C TRP A 67 -0.58 -13.25 17.98
N ARG A 68 -0.89 -12.08 18.54
CA ARG A 68 -1.53 -11.94 19.87
C ARG A 68 -2.95 -12.50 19.89
N TYR A 69 -3.68 -12.40 18.78
CA TYR A 69 -5.01 -12.99 18.63
C TYR A 69 -4.91 -14.51 18.42
N LEU A 70 -4.06 -14.96 17.49
CA LEU A 70 -3.86 -16.39 17.22
C LEU A 70 -3.40 -17.18 18.46
N LEU A 71 -2.61 -16.57 19.35
CA LEU A 71 -2.23 -17.15 20.65
C LEU A 71 -3.38 -17.27 21.66
N ALA A 72 -4.43 -16.44 21.53
CA ALA A 72 -5.59 -16.44 22.41
C ALA A 72 -6.66 -17.46 21.98
N VAL A 73 -6.73 -17.80 20.69
CA VAL A 73 -7.63 -18.83 20.16
C VAL A 73 -7.13 -20.21 20.58
N LYS A 74 -7.77 -20.79 21.60
CA LYS A 74 -7.57 -22.15 22.09
C LYS A 74 -8.93 -22.84 22.23
N ALA A 75 -8.95 -24.17 22.11
CA ALA A 75 -10.16 -24.96 22.26
C ALA A 75 -10.81 -24.72 23.64
N GLY A 76 -12.13 -24.63 23.69
CA GLY A 76 -12.91 -24.44 24.92
C GLY A 76 -12.92 -23.00 25.49
N VAL A 77 -12.18 -22.05 24.91
CA VAL A 77 -12.25 -20.64 25.35
C VAL A 77 -13.53 -20.00 24.83
N ALA A 78 -14.33 -19.39 25.71
CA ALA A 78 -15.51 -18.62 25.32
C ALA A 78 -15.16 -17.43 24.41
N ARG A 79 -15.93 -17.25 23.33
CA ARG A 79 -15.85 -16.08 22.47
C ARG A 79 -16.58 -14.91 23.10
N ILE A 80 -16.05 -13.70 22.98
CA ILE A 80 -16.70 -12.50 23.53
C ILE A 80 -17.59 -11.79 22.50
N SER A 81 -18.79 -11.42 22.93
CA SER A 81 -19.75 -10.56 22.23
C SER A 81 -19.38 -9.06 22.33
N LEU A 82 -20.13 -8.20 21.64
CA LEU A 82 -19.90 -6.75 21.68
C LEU A 82 -20.13 -6.14 23.08
N THR A 83 -21.08 -6.70 23.84
CA THR A 83 -21.44 -6.31 25.22
C THR A 83 -20.41 -6.78 26.28
N GLY A 84 -19.51 -7.70 25.91
CA GLY A 84 -18.55 -8.33 26.80
C GLY A 84 -19.04 -9.63 27.43
N GLU A 85 -20.13 -10.21 26.92
CA GLU A 85 -20.68 -11.49 27.39
C GLU A 85 -19.96 -12.67 26.74
N ASP A 86 -19.84 -13.77 27.49
CA ASP A 86 -19.32 -15.04 27.00
C ASP A 86 -20.38 -15.71 26.10
N GLY A 87 -20.05 -15.86 24.82
CA GLY A 87 -20.82 -16.59 23.82
C GLY A 87 -20.27 -18.00 23.60
N GLU A 88 -20.38 -18.47 22.36
CA GLU A 88 -19.97 -19.81 21.95
C GLU A 88 -18.48 -20.09 22.26
N ALA A 89 -18.17 -21.31 22.69
CA ALA A 89 -16.79 -21.76 22.87
C ALA A 89 -16.05 -21.88 21.53
N VAL A 90 -14.73 -21.69 21.54
CA VAL A 90 -13.89 -22.01 20.38
C VAL A 90 -13.81 -23.52 20.22
N GLU A 91 -14.38 -24.02 19.14
CA GLU A 91 -14.26 -25.40 18.67
C GLU A 91 -12.79 -25.77 18.37
N GLU A 92 -12.46 -27.05 18.52
CA GLU A 92 -11.09 -27.56 18.33
C GLU A 92 -10.53 -27.30 16.92
N GLN A 93 -11.33 -27.48 15.87
CA GLN A 93 -10.92 -27.21 14.48
C GLN A 93 -10.42 -25.76 14.30
N HIS A 94 -11.14 -24.80 14.90
CA HIS A 94 -10.78 -23.38 14.86
C HIS A 94 -9.49 -23.08 15.64
N ALA A 95 -9.23 -23.82 16.73
CA ALA A 95 -7.99 -23.71 17.50
C ALA A 95 -6.78 -24.31 16.77
N GLN A 96 -6.94 -25.47 16.13
CA GLN A 96 -5.91 -26.11 15.31
C GLN A 96 -5.48 -25.19 14.15
N HIS A 97 -6.43 -24.67 13.37
CA HIS A 97 -6.15 -23.74 12.27
C HIS A 97 -5.52 -22.40 12.75
N ALA A 98 -5.81 -21.94 13.97
CA ALA A 98 -5.13 -20.76 14.54
C ALA A 98 -3.67 -21.06 14.93
N ALA A 99 -3.40 -22.26 15.46
CA ALA A 99 -2.04 -22.71 15.79
C ALA A 99 -1.17 -22.91 14.53
N GLU A 100 -1.75 -23.46 13.46
CA GLU A 100 -1.09 -23.60 12.15
C GLU A 100 -0.72 -22.25 11.55
N GLN A 101 -1.69 -21.32 11.45
CA GLN A 101 -1.44 -19.95 10.98
C GLN A 101 -0.38 -19.23 11.82
N LEU A 102 -0.34 -19.45 13.13
CA LEU A 102 0.69 -18.88 14.01
C LEU A 102 2.08 -19.44 13.68
N LYS A 103 2.18 -20.76 13.42
CA LYS A 103 3.43 -21.40 13.01
C LYS A 103 3.91 -20.87 11.65
N GLU A 104 3.06 -20.90 10.62
CA GLU A 104 3.38 -20.38 9.28
C GLU A 104 3.79 -18.90 9.35
N SER A 105 3.04 -18.08 10.09
CA SER A 105 3.33 -16.65 10.23
C SER A 105 4.66 -16.37 10.92
N LYS A 106 5.05 -17.19 11.91
CA LYS A 106 6.36 -17.10 12.58
C LYS A 106 7.49 -17.52 11.63
N GLU A 107 7.33 -18.62 10.89
CA GLU A 107 8.31 -19.09 9.91
C GLU A 107 8.50 -18.09 8.77
N LYS A 108 7.40 -17.51 8.26
CA LYS A 108 7.41 -16.47 7.24
C LYS A 108 8.12 -15.20 7.71
N ALA A 109 7.89 -14.78 8.96
CA ALA A 109 8.61 -13.65 9.56
C ALA A 109 10.09 -13.96 9.80
N ALA A 110 10.44 -15.20 10.16
CA ALA A 110 11.83 -15.64 10.30
C ALA A 110 12.57 -15.60 8.96
N LYS A 111 12.00 -16.18 7.90
CA LYS A 111 12.52 -16.15 6.52
C LYS A 111 12.64 -14.72 5.98
N TYR A 112 11.65 -13.86 6.25
CA TYR A 112 11.72 -12.45 5.86
C TYR A 112 12.86 -11.69 6.57
N ARG A 113 13.10 -11.99 7.86
CA ARG A 113 14.19 -11.41 8.66
C ARG A 113 15.57 -11.91 8.25
N GLU A 114 15.68 -13.18 7.85
CA GLU A 114 16.91 -13.76 7.29
C GLU A 114 17.28 -13.09 5.97
N ASN A 115 16.31 -12.95 5.05
CA ASN A 115 16.51 -12.25 3.78
C ASN A 115 16.68 -10.72 3.91
N ASN A 116 16.29 -10.12 5.05
CA ASN A 116 16.43 -8.69 5.32
C ASN A 116 17.10 -8.44 6.69
N PRO A 117 18.40 -8.73 6.85
CA PRO A 117 19.09 -8.60 8.14
C PRO A 117 19.22 -7.14 8.63
N LYS A 118 18.95 -6.15 7.78
CA LYS A 118 18.86 -4.72 8.11
C LYS A 118 17.46 -4.28 8.60
N ALA A 119 16.46 -5.16 8.59
CA ALA A 119 15.16 -4.84 9.17
C ALA A 119 15.31 -4.57 10.69
N PRO A 120 14.66 -3.52 11.24
CA PRO A 120 14.84 -3.15 12.64
C PRO A 120 14.39 -4.28 13.57
N LYS A 121 15.34 -4.84 14.34
CA LYS A 121 15.09 -5.96 15.28
C LYS A 121 14.22 -5.55 16.48
N ASN A 122 14.05 -4.25 16.70
CA ASN A 122 13.21 -3.66 17.74
C ASN A 122 12.02 -2.95 17.09
N PRO A 123 10.84 -2.89 17.73
CA PRO A 123 9.79 -1.98 17.29
C PRO A 123 10.38 -0.57 17.24
N ALA A 124 10.33 0.06 16.06
CA ALA A 124 10.80 1.42 15.90
C ALA A 124 10.02 2.32 16.86
N LYS A 125 10.67 2.77 17.94
CA LYS A 125 10.09 3.76 18.86
C LYS A 125 9.76 4.98 18.02
N HIS A 126 8.48 5.19 17.75
CA HIS A 126 8.02 6.30 16.94
C HIS A 126 8.45 7.60 17.64
N LYS A 127 9.41 8.31 17.03
CA LYS A 127 10.00 9.54 17.58
C LYS A 127 8.99 10.69 17.41
N GLY A 128 7.94 10.64 18.22
CA GLY A 128 6.80 11.56 18.14
C GLY A 128 5.90 11.59 19.38
N TYR A 129 6.07 10.69 20.36
CA TYR A 129 5.40 10.83 21.66
C TYR A 129 6.26 11.67 22.62
N VAL A 130 6.21 12.98 22.47
CA VAL A 130 6.64 13.91 23.54
C VAL A 130 5.65 13.78 24.69
N LYS A 131 6.05 13.08 25.75
CA LYS A 131 5.28 12.97 26.98
C LYS A 131 5.45 14.26 27.79
N SER A 132 4.67 15.28 27.48
CA SER A 132 4.55 16.48 28.31
C SER A 132 3.81 16.15 29.60
N LYS A 133 4.56 16.01 30.71
CA LYS A 133 4.00 16.06 32.06
C LYS A 133 5.07 16.38 33.09
N GLY A 134 4.84 17.40 33.91
CA GLY A 134 5.73 17.85 34.99
C GLY A 134 6.46 19.15 34.67
N ILE A 135 5.79 20.28 34.93
CA ILE A 135 6.43 21.55 35.21
C ILE A 135 6.28 21.74 36.71
N ASP A 136 7.39 21.86 37.44
CA ASP A 136 7.46 22.54 38.73
C ASP A 136 8.73 23.41 38.73
N PRO A 137 8.74 24.60 39.37
CA PRO A 137 9.65 25.67 38.98
C PRO A 137 10.65 26.05 40.07
N SER A 138 11.87 25.50 40.00
CA SER A 138 13.04 26.03 40.74
C SER A 138 14.36 25.43 40.24
N ASP A 139 15.08 26.14 39.36
CA ASP A 139 16.29 26.86 39.80
C ASP A 139 16.76 27.84 38.70
N ILE A 140 17.46 28.90 39.11
CA ILE A 140 17.95 29.97 38.24
C ILE A 140 19.46 29.81 38.08
N SER A 141 19.93 29.60 36.85
CA SER A 141 21.31 29.93 36.46
C SER A 141 21.48 30.09 34.94
N THR A 142 21.38 31.34 34.50
CA THR A 142 21.96 31.80 33.22
C THR A 142 23.48 31.78 33.33
N PRO A 143 24.22 31.55 32.22
CA PRO A 143 24.93 32.71 31.67
C PRO A 143 24.75 32.85 30.15
N GLN A 144 24.56 34.09 29.71
CA GLN A 144 24.67 34.49 28.30
C GLN A 144 26.15 34.57 27.90
N THR A 145 26.48 34.41 26.61
CA THR A 145 26.88 35.57 25.76
C THR A 145 27.34 35.20 24.32
N LYS A 146 26.96 36.07 23.37
CA LYS A 146 27.71 36.57 22.19
C LYS A 146 28.15 35.56 21.10
N THR A 147 27.57 35.53 19.88
CA THR A 147 27.62 36.49 18.74
C THR A 147 29.00 36.66 18.04
N ALA A 148 29.16 36.09 16.83
CA ALA A 148 29.78 36.67 15.60
C ALA A 148 29.84 35.57 14.50
N THR A 149 29.32 35.70 13.27
CA THR A 149 29.62 36.57 12.10
C THR A 149 30.78 36.10 11.21
N GLY A 150 30.46 35.74 9.96
CA GLY A 150 31.34 35.74 8.78
C GLY A 150 31.92 34.39 8.32
N LYS A 151 32.25 34.12 7.04
CA LYS A 151 31.87 34.66 5.71
C LYS A 151 32.71 33.89 4.66
N THR A 152 32.15 33.52 3.50
CA THR A 152 32.86 33.23 2.21
C THR A 152 33.89 32.07 2.17
N LYS A 153 34.36 31.44 1.07
CA LYS A 153 34.25 31.46 -0.42
C LYS A 153 34.87 30.11 -0.92
N SER A 154 34.83 29.58 -2.15
CA SER A 154 34.18 29.86 -3.46
C SER A 154 34.29 28.59 -4.36
N GLY A 155 33.64 28.54 -5.54
CA GLY A 155 33.98 27.61 -6.64
C GLY A 155 32.82 26.73 -7.15
N SER A 156 31.88 27.25 -7.94
CA SER A 156 31.87 27.23 -9.43
C SER A 156 31.89 25.82 -10.05
N THR A 157 31.00 25.44 -10.99
CA THR A 157 30.85 26.12 -12.31
C THR A 157 29.61 25.65 -13.09
N LYS A 158 28.78 26.60 -13.61
CA LYS A 158 27.90 26.59 -14.83
C LYS A 158 26.89 25.43 -15.09
N HIS A 159 25.78 25.58 -15.83
CA HIS A 159 24.98 26.68 -16.41
C HIS A 159 23.53 26.10 -16.60
N SER A 160 22.42 26.83 -16.46
CA SER A 160 21.82 27.79 -17.42
C SER A 160 21.55 27.18 -18.83
N SER A 161 20.41 27.34 -19.51
CA SER A 161 19.08 27.86 -19.16
C SER A 161 18.10 27.76 -20.35
N LYS A 162 16.80 27.52 -20.05
CA LYS A 162 15.60 28.08 -20.72
C LYS A 162 15.54 28.28 -22.26
N THR A 163 14.65 27.49 -22.90
CA THR A 163 13.56 27.88 -23.82
C THR A 163 13.76 28.94 -24.93
N SER A 164 13.53 28.56 -26.20
CA SER A 164 12.84 29.38 -27.22
C SER A 164 12.37 28.59 -28.46
N LYS A 165 11.20 28.99 -29.00
CA LYS A 165 10.67 28.80 -30.38
C LYS A 165 10.94 30.14 -31.13
N PRO A 166 10.69 30.38 -32.46
CA PRO A 166 10.21 29.50 -33.54
C PRO A 166 10.87 29.68 -34.95
N ALA A 167 10.37 28.91 -35.94
CA ALA A 167 10.11 29.24 -37.36
C ALA A 167 11.22 29.34 -38.47
N ALA A 168 10.85 28.74 -39.61
CA ALA A 168 11.28 28.95 -41.02
C ALA A 168 12.68 28.50 -41.52
N THR A 169 12.91 28.08 -42.78
CA THR A 169 12.08 27.50 -43.89
C THR A 169 13.05 26.98 -45.00
N SER A 170 12.69 25.93 -45.76
CA SER A 170 13.29 25.49 -47.05
C SER A 170 14.72 24.89 -47.05
N VAL A 171 15.13 23.95 -47.92
CA VAL A 171 14.50 23.28 -49.10
C VAL A 171 15.18 21.90 -49.39
N LEU A 172 14.39 20.93 -49.92
CA LEU A 172 14.75 19.84 -50.88
C LEU A 172 15.88 18.83 -50.51
N ALA A 173 15.81 17.51 -50.73
CA ALA A 173 14.82 16.54 -51.26
C ALA A 173 15.05 15.19 -50.49
N ASP A 174 14.24 14.12 -50.54
CA ASP A 174 13.16 13.69 -51.44
C ASP A 174 12.04 12.96 -50.64
N LYS A 175 10.90 12.64 -51.27
CA LYS A 175 9.67 12.10 -50.65
C LYS A 175 9.48 10.57 -50.91
N PRO A 176 8.53 9.86 -50.26
CA PRO A 176 7.44 10.36 -49.42
C PRO A 176 7.38 9.82 -47.98
N GLN A 177 6.95 10.69 -47.05
CA GLN A 177 6.24 10.24 -45.84
C GLN A 177 4.90 9.62 -46.24
N VAL A 178 4.51 8.53 -45.57
CA VAL A 178 3.12 8.09 -45.49
C VAL A 178 2.70 8.08 -44.03
N SER A 179 2.00 9.13 -43.61
CA SER A 179 1.13 9.08 -42.43
C SER A 179 -0.20 8.47 -42.84
N LEU A 180 -0.51 7.25 -42.39
CA LEU A 180 -1.79 6.51 -42.47
C LEU A 180 -1.55 5.17 -41.73
N ALA A 181 -2.51 4.50 -41.08
CA ALA A 181 -3.90 4.82 -40.77
C ALA A 181 -4.33 4.11 -39.47
N ILE A 182 -5.56 4.36 -39.00
CA ILE A 182 -6.20 3.64 -37.86
C ILE A 182 -6.61 2.19 -38.26
N THR A 183 -6.17 1.71 -39.43
CA THR A 183 -6.73 0.54 -40.14
C THR A 183 -5.90 -0.75 -39.97
N GLU A 184 -4.76 -0.74 -39.28
CA GLU A 184 -3.87 -1.93 -39.18
C GLU A 184 -3.77 -2.57 -37.79
N LEU A 185 -4.43 -2.00 -36.79
CA LEU A 185 -4.57 -2.60 -35.46
C LEU A 185 -5.69 -3.65 -35.48
N HIS A 186 -5.40 -4.81 -36.06
CA HIS A 186 -6.27 -5.99 -35.98
C HIS A 186 -5.87 -6.88 -34.80
N ILE A 187 -6.87 -7.42 -34.10
CA ILE A 187 -6.67 -8.48 -33.10
C ILE A 187 -6.04 -9.69 -33.81
N GLY A 188 -4.95 -10.22 -33.25
CA GLY A 188 -4.14 -11.28 -33.84
C GLY A 188 -2.87 -10.80 -34.58
N ASN A 189 -2.72 -9.51 -34.88
CA ASN A 189 -1.50 -9.00 -35.51
C ASN A 189 -0.30 -8.96 -34.55
N GLN A 190 0.90 -9.18 -35.09
CA GLN A 190 2.15 -9.02 -34.33
C GLN A 190 2.61 -7.55 -34.33
N ALA A 191 2.93 -7.04 -33.14
CA ALA A 191 3.48 -5.72 -32.91
C ALA A 191 4.73 -5.84 -32.03
N LEU A 192 5.54 -4.78 -31.97
CA LEU A 192 6.65 -4.66 -31.01
C LEU A 192 6.23 -3.71 -29.89
N VAL A 193 6.44 -4.11 -28.63
CA VAL A 193 6.24 -3.25 -27.45
C VAL A 193 7.59 -2.84 -26.89
N LYS A 194 7.75 -1.56 -26.55
CA LYS A 194 8.92 -1.09 -25.79
C LYS A 194 8.78 -1.40 -24.28
N LEU A 195 9.04 -2.65 -23.90
CA LEU A 195 9.09 -3.09 -22.49
C LEU A 195 10.52 -2.94 -21.93
N GLY A 196 10.84 -1.73 -21.49
CA GLY A 196 12.16 -1.41 -20.95
C GLY A 196 13.13 -0.87 -22.02
N LYS A 197 14.34 -1.42 -22.09
CA LYS A 197 15.37 -0.95 -23.03
C LYS A 197 15.10 -1.46 -24.45
N ASP A 198 14.83 -2.76 -24.58
CA ASP A 198 14.71 -3.46 -25.85
C ASP A 198 13.23 -3.65 -26.26
N PRO A 199 12.88 -3.56 -27.55
CA PRO A 199 11.53 -3.82 -28.03
C PRO A 199 11.26 -5.32 -28.16
N MET A 200 10.13 -5.79 -27.64
CA MET A 200 9.77 -7.21 -27.62
C MET A 200 8.54 -7.50 -28.50
N PRO A 201 8.53 -8.56 -29.33
CA PRO A 201 7.38 -8.91 -30.16
C PRO A 201 6.23 -9.50 -29.32
N VAL A 202 5.02 -9.03 -29.60
CA VAL A 202 3.74 -9.42 -28.98
C VAL A 202 2.66 -9.64 -30.04
N THR A 203 1.59 -10.31 -29.66
CA THR A 203 0.34 -10.40 -30.44
C THR A 203 -0.72 -9.52 -29.81
N ILE A 204 -1.46 -8.73 -30.58
CA ILE A 204 -2.57 -7.91 -30.06
C ILE A 204 -3.77 -8.82 -29.75
N THR A 205 -4.29 -8.76 -28.53
CA THR A 205 -5.42 -9.61 -28.07
C THR A 205 -6.72 -8.82 -27.95
N ASP A 206 -6.67 -7.56 -27.53
CA ASP A 206 -7.84 -6.70 -27.36
C ASP A 206 -7.48 -5.21 -27.52
N ILE A 207 -8.41 -4.41 -28.01
CA ILE A 207 -8.23 -2.98 -28.33
C ILE A 207 -9.38 -2.21 -27.68
N ALA A 208 -9.15 -1.69 -26.47
CA ALA A 208 -10.12 -0.87 -25.74
C ALA A 208 -9.75 0.63 -25.82
N LYS A 209 -10.76 1.49 -25.61
CA LYS A 209 -10.60 2.96 -25.59
C LYS A 209 -9.56 3.42 -24.55
N ASP A 210 -9.43 2.68 -23.45
CA ASP A 210 -8.51 2.98 -22.34
C ASP A 210 -7.19 2.18 -22.40
N GLY A 211 -6.84 1.58 -23.55
CA GLY A 211 -5.57 0.88 -23.78
C GLY A 211 -5.71 -0.47 -24.48
N ILE A 212 -4.60 -0.94 -25.04
CA ILE A 212 -4.52 -2.15 -25.88
C ILE A 212 -3.91 -3.29 -25.05
N SER A 213 -4.56 -4.44 -25.03
CA SER A 213 -4.06 -5.64 -24.35
C SER A 213 -3.29 -6.49 -25.35
N VAL A 214 -2.03 -6.78 -25.03
CA VAL A 214 -1.12 -7.55 -25.90
C VAL A 214 -0.54 -8.74 -25.17
N GLN A 215 -0.51 -9.88 -25.84
CA GLN A 215 0.05 -11.13 -25.31
C GLN A 215 1.49 -11.32 -25.78
N LEU A 216 2.40 -11.51 -24.82
CA LEU A 216 3.78 -11.89 -25.07
C LEU A 216 3.85 -13.34 -25.56
N LYS A 217 4.92 -13.72 -26.29
CA LYS A 217 5.16 -15.12 -26.67
C LYS A 217 5.27 -16.10 -25.49
N SER A 218 5.46 -15.58 -24.26
CA SER A 218 5.42 -16.34 -23.01
C SER A 218 4.00 -16.61 -22.48
N GLY A 219 2.95 -16.23 -23.24
CA GLY A 219 1.54 -16.38 -22.84
C GLY A 219 1.02 -15.27 -21.90
N MET A 220 1.89 -14.41 -21.38
CA MET A 220 1.54 -13.34 -20.44
C MET A 220 0.97 -12.10 -21.16
N THR A 221 -0.18 -11.62 -20.71
CA THR A 221 -0.86 -10.43 -21.28
C THR A 221 -0.49 -9.15 -20.52
N VAL A 222 -0.16 -8.08 -21.25
CA VAL A 222 0.18 -6.76 -20.73
C VAL A 222 -0.75 -5.72 -21.34
N LYS A 223 -1.28 -4.80 -20.53
CA LYS A 223 -2.04 -3.64 -21.02
C LYS A 223 -1.07 -2.49 -21.29
N VAL A 224 -1.04 -2.00 -22.54
CA VAL A 224 -0.13 -0.94 -23.00
C VAL A 224 -0.91 0.18 -23.71
N GLN A 225 -0.32 1.37 -23.76
CA GLN A 225 -0.88 2.48 -24.55
C GLN A 225 -0.42 2.38 -26.00
N GLN A 226 -1.22 2.91 -26.94
CA GLN A 226 -0.89 2.92 -28.36
C GLN A 226 0.49 3.55 -28.66
N ALA A 227 0.90 4.56 -27.88
CA ALA A 227 2.21 5.22 -27.99
C ALA A 227 3.43 4.31 -27.66
N GLN A 228 3.20 3.10 -27.13
CA GLN A 228 4.23 2.12 -26.79
C GLN A 228 4.28 0.93 -27.76
N LEU A 229 3.38 0.92 -28.76
CA LEU A 229 3.28 -0.09 -29.81
C LEU A 229 3.91 0.40 -31.11
N PHE A 230 4.70 -0.46 -31.72
CA PHE A 230 5.32 -0.28 -33.02
C PHE A 230 4.83 -1.41 -33.94
N SER A 231 4.47 -1.10 -35.17
CA SER A 231 4.10 -2.14 -36.14
C SER A 231 5.31 -3.02 -36.44
N SER A 232 5.12 -4.33 -36.47
CA SER A 232 6.16 -5.27 -36.94
C SER A 232 6.19 -5.24 -38.47
N GLN A 233 6.68 -4.15 -39.06
CA GLN A 233 6.80 -4.05 -40.52
C GLN A 233 7.81 -5.10 -41.02
N LYS A 234 7.25 -6.22 -41.52
CA LYS A 234 8.00 -7.28 -42.18
C LYS A 234 8.62 -6.69 -43.45
N ALA A 235 9.94 -6.56 -43.47
CA ALA A 235 10.65 -6.25 -44.71
C ALA A 235 10.33 -7.32 -45.77
N ALA A 236 9.83 -6.86 -46.90
CA ALA A 236 9.70 -7.62 -48.13
C ALA A 236 10.51 -6.89 -49.22
N ASN A 237 11.00 -7.65 -50.20
CA ASN A 237 12.10 -7.34 -51.12
C ASN A 237 13.48 -7.44 -50.43
N ASN A 238 14.44 -8.23 -50.95
CA ASN A 238 14.46 -9.06 -52.16
C ASN A 238 15.22 -10.35 -51.86
#